data_AF-A0A7V5U1E2-F1
#
_entry.id   AF-A0A7V5U1E2-F1
#
_cell.length_a   1.000
_cell.length_b   1.000
_cell.length_c   1.000
_cell.angle_alpha   90.00
_cell.angle_beta   90.00
_cell.angle_gamma   90.00
#
_symmetry.space_group_name_H-M   'P 1'
#
loop_
_entity.id
_entity.type
_entity.pdbx_description
1 polymer ?
#
loop_
_entity_poly.entity_id
_entity_poly.type
_entity_poly.pdbx_seq_one_letter_code
_entity_poly.pdbx_strand_id
1 'polypeptide(L)' 'LMGYRVYWRLTTEPEWTHTRYVGKVDHWVFKNLVVDNYFFGVAAVAKNGAETPVIFPGAAGRF' A
#
# COMPACT_ATOMS: atom_id res chain seq x y z
N LEU A 1 4.38 12.57 10.83
CA LEU A 1 4.21 11.24 10.22
C LEU A 1 4.96 10.19 11.04
N MET A 2 4.30 9.09 11.39
CA MET A 2 4.93 7.90 11.98
C MET A 2 5.48 6.96 10.91
N GLY A 3 4.81 6.88 9.76
CA GLY A 3 5.28 6.10 8.62
C GLY A 3 4.23 5.96 7.53
N TYR A 4 4.38 4.93 6.72
CA TYR A 4 3.47 4.56 5.65
C TYR A 4 2.92 3.16 5.86
N ARG A 5 1.71 2.93 5.37
CA ARG A 5 1.10 1.61 5.26
C ARG A 5 0.77 1.33 3.80
N VAL A 6 1.17 0.17 3.33
CA VAL A 6 0.86 -0.32 1.99
C VAL A 6 -0.33 -1.25 2.10
N TYR A 7 -1.29 -1.07 1.21
CA TYR A 7 -2.48 -1.89 1.04
C TYR A 7 -2.39 -2.59 -0.32
N TRP A 8 -2.83 -3.84 -0.39
CA TRP A 8 -2.99 -4.54 -1.67
C TRP A 8 -4.19 -5.47 -1.66
N ARG A 9 -4.75 -5.70 -2.85
CA ARG A 9 -5.90 -6.57 -3.09
C ARG A 9 -5.78 -7.23 -4.45
N LEU A 10 -6.42 -8.38 -4.63
CA LEU A 10 -6.52 -8.98 -5.96
C LEU A 10 -7.32 -8.06 -6.89
N THR A 11 -7.05 -8.16 -8.19
CA THR A 11 -7.80 -7.40 -9.22
C THR A 11 -9.31 -7.71 -9.22
N THR A 12 -9.69 -8.87 -8.69
CA THR A 12 -11.08 -9.35 -8.58
C THR A 12 -11.77 -8.98 -7.26
N GLU A 13 -11.04 -8.50 -6.25
CA GLU A 13 -11.60 -8.20 -4.93
C GLU A 13 -12.05 -6.73 -4.85
N PRO A 14 -13.23 -6.39 -4.32
CA PRO A 14 -13.67 -5.00 -4.24
C PRO A 14 -12.98 -4.19 -3.13
N GLU A 15 -12.54 -4.86 -2.06
CA GLU A 15 -11.97 -4.23 -0.86
C GLU A 15 -10.48 -4.55 -0.70
N TRP A 16 -9.78 -3.74 0.12
CA TRP A 16 -8.40 -4.01 0.50
C TRP A 16 -8.34 -5.20 1.45
N THR A 17 -7.76 -6.31 1.00
CA THR A 17 -7.70 -7.55 1.78
C THR A 17 -6.40 -7.70 2.55
N HIS A 18 -5.34 -7.00 2.13
CA HIS A 18 -4.02 -7.10 2.74
C HIS A 18 -3.43 -5.73 3.05
N THR A 19 -2.71 -5.64 4.16
CA THR A 19 -2.06 -4.41 4.60
C THR A 19 -0.70 -4.71 5.24
N ARG A 20 0.25 -3.78 5.12
CA ARG A 20 1.53 -3.84 5.83
C ARG A 20 2.03 -2.46 6.18
N TYR A 21 2.29 -2.24 7.46
CA TYR A 21 2.99 -1.05 7.92
C TYR A 21 4.49 -1.20 7.61
N VAL A 22 5.06 -0.22 6.90
CA VAL A 22 6.46 -0.24 6.44
C VAL A 22 7.33 0.79 7.16
N GLY A 23 6.75 1.57 8.08
CA GLY A 23 7.46 2.63 8.78
C GLY A 23 7.71 3.86 7.90
N LYS A 24 8.57 4.78 8.37
CA LYS A 24 8.92 6.00 7.64
C LYS A 24 10.10 5.73 6.70
N VAL A 25 9.82 4.98 5.64
CA VAL A 25 10.78 4.66 4.57
C VAL A 25 10.37 5.32 3.27
N ASP A 26 11.34 5.56 2.40
CA ASP A 26 11.17 6.05 1.03
C ASP A 26 11.03 4.89 0.02
N HIS A 27 11.62 3.74 0.32
CA HIS A 27 11.58 2.54 -0.51
C HIS A 27 11.31 1.29 0.33
N TRP A 28 10.43 0.43 -0.18
CA TRP A 28 10.17 -0.90 0.37
C TRP A 28 9.99 -1.94 -0.75
N VAL A 29 10.59 -3.12 -0.59
CA VAL A 29 10.49 -4.23 -1.55
C VAL A 29 9.74 -5.40 -0.94
N PHE A 30 8.61 -5.78 -1.54
CA PHE A 30 7.93 -7.03 -1.22
C PHE A 30 8.62 -8.19 -1.93
N LYS A 31 9.01 -9.22 -1.18
CA LYS A 31 9.48 -10.48 -1.74
C LYS A 31 8.30 -11.45 -1.87
N ASN A 32 8.30 -12.25 -2.93
CA ASN A 32 7.32 -13.30 -3.20
C ASN A 32 5.89 -12.78 -3.44
N LEU A 33 5.74 -11.66 -4.14
CA LEU A 33 4.44 -11.12 -4.56
C LEU A 33 4.41 -10.98 -6.08
N VAL A 34 3.40 -11.58 -6.73
CA VAL A 34 3.22 -11.50 -8.19
C VAL A 34 2.43 -10.24 -8.53
N VAL A 35 3.11 -9.20 -9.00
CA VAL A 35 2.53 -7.85 -9.17
C VAL A 35 1.32 -7.82 -10.10
N ASP A 36 1.26 -8.67 -11.13
CA ASP A 36 0.20 -8.68 -12.14
C ASP A 36 -1.20 -8.95 -11.59
N ASN A 37 -1.29 -9.64 -10.46
CA ASN A 37 -2.57 -10.02 -9.86
C ASN A 37 -3.09 -9.02 -8.83
N TYR A 38 -2.31 -8.00 -8.48
CA TYR A 38 -2.61 -7.13 -7.35
C TYR A 38 -2.68 -5.66 -7.73
N PHE A 39 -3.65 -4.99 -7.12
CA PHE A 39 -3.63 -3.54 -6.97
C PHE A 39 -2.90 -3.14 -5.70
N PHE A 40 -2.18 -2.02 -5.76
CA PHE A 40 -1.44 -1.46 -4.64
C PHE A 40 -1.92 -0.05 -4.33
N GLY A 41 -1.94 0.28 -3.05
CA GLY A 41 -2.23 1.62 -2.56
C GLY A 41 -1.39 1.94 -1.34
N VAL A 42 -1.12 3.22 -1.11
CA VAL A 42 -0.33 3.69 0.02
C VAL A 42 -1.13 4.69 0.84
N ALA A 43 -1.06 4.57 2.16
CA ALA A 43 -1.60 5.52 3.12
C ALA A 43 -0.51 6.02 4.05
N ALA A 44 -0.59 7.30 4.39
CA ALA A 44 0.28 7.93 5.38
C ALA A 44 -0.31 7.71 6.78
N VAL A 45 0.53 7.31 7.74
CA VAL A 45 0.16 7.06 9.14
C VAL A 45 0.70 8.18 10.02
N ALA A 46 -0.19 8.92 10.67
CA ALA A 46 0.15 10.00 11.60
C ALA A 46 0.64 9.47 12.95
N LYS A 47 1.25 10.36 13.77
CA LYS A 47 1.83 9.98 15.07
C LYS A 47 0.79 9.50 16.11
N ASN A 48 -0.46 9.83 15.88
CA ASN A 48 -1.62 9.43 16.68
C ASN A 48 -2.32 8.17 16.14
N GLY A 49 -1.74 7.51 15.12
CA GLY A 49 -2.32 6.32 14.49
C GLY A 49 -3.38 6.60 13.43
N ALA A 50 -3.74 7.86 13.15
CA ALA A 50 -4.68 8.18 12.08
C ALA A 50 -4.07 7.91 10.69
N GLU A 51 -4.87 7.43 9.76
CA GLU A 51 -4.46 7.10 8.39
C GLU A 51 -5.15 8.00 7.37
N THR A 52 -4.42 8.38 6.33
CA THR A 52 -5.01 9.07 5.18
C THR A 52 -5.80 8.09 4.31
N PRO A 53 -6.68 8.57 3.42
CA PRO A 53 -7.21 7.76 2.33
C PRO A 53 -6.07 7.06 1.56
N VAL A 54 -6.35 5.83 1.12
CA VAL A 54 -5.42 5.04 0.31
C VAL A 54 -5.37 5.62 -1.10
N ILE A 55 -4.19 6.02 -1.56
CA ILE A 55 -3.97 6.57 -2.90
C ILE A 55 -3.20 5.56 -3.76
N PHE A 56 -3.59 5.46 -5.02
CA PHE A 56 -2.88 4.67 -6.01
C PHE A 56 -1.61 5.40 -6.49
N PRO A 57 -0.45 4.74 -6.50
CA PRO A 57 0.76 5.31 -7.07
C PRO A 57 0.66 5.29 -8.61
N GLY A 58 -0.04 6.26 -9.19
CA GLY A 58 -0.11 6.45 -10.64
C GLY A 58 -0.88 5.35 -11.40
N ALA A 59 -0.67 5.28 -12.72
CA ALA A 59 -1.30 4.29 -13.57
C ALA A 59 -0.85 2.87 -13.19
N ALA A 60 -1.78 1.91 -13.23
CA ALA A 60 -1.49 0.51 -12.96
C ALA A 60 -0.28 0.03 -13.78
N GLY A 61 0.77 -0.44 -13.11
CA GLY A 61 2.01 -0.91 -13.73
C GLY A 61 3.23 0.00 -13.50
N ARG A 62 3.05 1.24 -13.02
CA ARG A 62 4.15 2.12 -12.58
C ARG A 62 4.26 2.11 -11.06
N PHE A 63 4.91 1.08 -10.51
CA PHE A 63 5.16 0.93 -9.08
C PHE A 63 6.66 0.92 -8.78
#